data_AF-A0A158R491-F1
#
_entry.id   AF-A0A158R491-F1
#
_cell.length_a   1.000
_cell.length_b   1.000
_cell.length_c   1.000
_cell.angle_alpha   90.00
_cell.angle_beta   90.00
_cell.angle_gamma   90.00
#
_symmetry.space_group_name_H-M   'P 1'
#
loop_
_entity.id
_entity.type
_entity.pdbx_description
1 polymer ?
#
loop_
_entity_poly.entity_id
_entity_poly.type
_entity_poly.pdbx_seq_one_letter_code
_entity_poly.pdbx_strand_id
1 'polypeptide(L)'
;MTLNNSYTSSVCLNETQLKMHGTEAEKYIQRYVYSVIFLVGVTGNVLNLTVLLRRNVKTRSNSFLAALAFADIVFLIILLPNILANYPFLGSNYVFRYLYFHSKVHLLSLNNWASGVAIWCVIAVSADRLLVYPLYIRNEWDWYVLPGIVGGIVVLTRLFSLYQHFEYSCKVRTFCFGSQLISMCFPVTSERFGNKPNPYSKRLRAFIAASKMTHAVVMIIIPIITLIILNTLLLLALRRRKQSILNTDLQRTKSVRDNQTHYIKTEHRVTVTVALIVTAFTITNGPSALMQFIKWSDPRYPTLVCNTLVILGKAINFILFCLSSKHFRRRLMQLVRNDVSKQFNKFSNLSVMITDTNTSNRLSRFGRQRHFSSCDILRK
;
A
#
# COMPACT_ATOMS: atom_id res chain seq x y z
N MET A 1 30.81 17.82 -30.62
CA MET A 1 30.14 17.29 -29.40
C MET A 1 30.34 15.77 -29.21
N THR A 2 31.35 15.15 -29.83
CA THR A 2 31.39 13.68 -30.07
C THR A 2 32.58 12.93 -29.48
N LEU A 3 33.57 13.59 -28.87
CA LEU A 3 34.81 12.92 -28.42
C LEU A 3 34.76 12.25 -27.03
N ASN A 4 33.74 12.52 -26.21
CA ASN A 4 33.67 12.01 -24.83
C ASN A 4 32.79 10.76 -24.62
N ASN A 5 31.96 10.39 -25.61
CA ASN A 5 31.11 9.20 -25.49
C ASN A 5 31.86 7.90 -25.84
N SER A 6 32.86 7.97 -26.73
CA SER A 6 33.61 6.82 -27.24
C SER A 6 34.53 6.20 -26.17
N TYR A 7 35.15 7.04 -25.33
CA TYR A 7 36.04 6.55 -24.26
C TYR A 7 35.27 5.92 -23.08
N THR A 8 34.11 6.46 -22.71
CA THR A 8 33.29 5.87 -21.63
C THR A 8 32.60 4.58 -22.04
N SER A 9 32.40 4.36 -23.34
CA SER A 9 31.74 3.14 -23.82
C SER A 9 32.70 1.94 -23.85
N SER A 10 34.02 2.11 -23.96
CA SER A 10 34.98 0.98 -23.94
C SER A 10 35.34 0.50 -22.53
N VAL A 11 35.11 1.29 -21.49
CA VAL A 11 35.42 0.93 -20.10
C VAL A 11 34.29 0.07 -19.51
N CYS A 12 34.64 -1.11 -18.99
CA CYS A 12 33.74 -1.97 -18.24
C CYS A 12 33.88 -1.72 -16.74
N LEU A 13 32.75 -1.75 -16.03
CA LEU A 13 32.66 -1.48 -14.60
C LEU A 13 32.63 -2.79 -13.81
N ASN A 14 33.19 -2.75 -12.60
CA ASN A 14 33.18 -3.87 -11.68
C ASN A 14 31.77 -4.08 -11.07
N GLU A 15 31.48 -5.29 -10.60
CA GLU A 15 30.19 -5.61 -9.97
C GLU A 15 29.85 -4.68 -8.79
N THR A 16 30.86 -4.25 -8.03
CA THR A 16 30.71 -3.30 -6.91
C THR A 16 30.20 -1.94 -7.37
N GLN A 17 30.58 -1.48 -8.56
CA GLN A 17 30.16 -0.20 -9.14
C GLN A 17 28.77 -0.28 -9.78
N LEU A 18 28.32 -1.49 -10.12
CA LEU A 18 26.99 -1.76 -10.69
C LEU A 18 25.91 -1.98 -9.61
N LYS A 19 26.28 -2.02 -8.32
CA LYS A 19 25.35 -2.18 -7.20
C LYS A 19 24.32 -1.06 -7.17
N MET A 20 23.06 -1.42 -6.90
CA MET A 20 21.94 -0.48 -6.78
C MET A 20 21.55 -0.13 -5.33
N HIS A 21 22.24 -0.73 -4.36
CA HIS A 21 22.10 -0.50 -2.92
C HIS A 21 23.36 0.19 -2.37
N GLY A 22 23.19 1.04 -1.36
CA GLY A 22 24.31 1.73 -0.73
C GLY A 22 25.05 0.86 0.29
N THR A 23 24.32 0.08 1.09
CA THR A 23 24.88 -0.80 2.13
C THR A 23 24.41 -2.24 1.96
N GLU A 24 25.17 -3.21 2.48
CA GLU A 24 24.72 -4.60 2.48
C GLU A 24 23.46 -4.80 3.33
N ALA A 25 23.29 -4.03 4.42
CA ALA A 25 22.04 -4.04 5.20
C ALA A 25 20.82 -3.60 4.35
N GLU A 26 20.98 -2.54 3.55
CA GLU A 26 19.94 -2.06 2.64
C GLU A 26 19.56 -3.13 1.61
N LYS A 27 20.55 -3.83 1.04
CA LYS A 27 20.32 -4.95 0.11
C LYS A 27 19.45 -6.04 0.73
N TYR A 28 19.81 -6.52 1.92
CA TYR A 28 19.08 -7.61 2.57
C TYR A 28 17.66 -7.19 2.99
N ILE A 29 17.50 -5.96 3.51
CA ILE A 29 16.19 -5.42 3.88
C ILE A 29 15.30 -5.26 2.64
N GLN A 30 15.80 -4.63 1.58
CA GLN A 30 15.01 -4.40 0.37
C GLN A 30 14.68 -5.70 -0.36
N ARG A 31 15.59 -6.69 -0.34
CA ARG A 31 15.37 -7.96 -1.04
C ARG A 31 14.41 -8.89 -0.28
N TYR A 32 14.59 -9.06 1.03
CA TYR A 32 13.81 -10.05 1.79
C TYR A 32 12.66 -9.41 2.57
N VAL A 33 12.94 -8.38 3.36
CA VAL A 33 11.93 -7.77 4.23
C VAL A 33 10.85 -7.07 3.40
N TYR A 34 11.22 -6.25 2.41
CA TYR A 34 10.24 -5.54 1.61
C TYR A 34 9.41 -6.48 0.73
N SER A 35 9.97 -7.59 0.25
CA SER A 35 9.23 -8.62 -0.50
C SER A 35 8.15 -9.27 0.35
N VAL A 36 8.46 -9.61 1.61
CA VAL A 36 7.48 -10.14 2.56
C VAL A 36 6.40 -9.09 2.87
N ILE A 37 6.81 -7.84 3.13
CA ILE A 37 5.86 -6.74 3.39
C ILE A 37 4.94 -6.51 2.18
N PHE A 38 5.48 -6.58 0.96
CA PHE A 38 4.69 -6.46 -0.27
C PHE A 38 3.61 -7.54 -0.36
N LEU A 39 3.97 -8.81 -0.19
CA LEU A 39 3.02 -9.93 -0.28
C LEU A 39 1.93 -9.84 0.79
N VAL A 40 2.33 -9.63 2.05
CA VAL A 40 1.40 -9.52 3.18
C VAL A 40 0.53 -8.27 3.04
N GLY A 41 1.13 -7.14 2.68
CA GLY A 41 0.45 -5.84 2.57
C GLY A 41 -0.55 -5.79 1.42
N VAL A 42 -0.20 -6.29 0.23
CA VAL A 42 -1.13 -6.33 -0.91
C VAL A 42 -2.28 -7.29 -0.59
N THR A 43 -1.99 -8.50 -0.14
CA THR A 43 -3.02 -9.50 0.19
C THR A 43 -3.96 -8.97 1.28
N GLY A 44 -3.38 -8.42 2.36
CA GLY A 44 -4.15 -7.88 3.47
C GLY A 44 -5.03 -6.70 3.09
N ASN A 45 -4.49 -5.73 2.35
CA ASN A 45 -5.27 -4.56 1.95
C ASN A 45 -6.34 -4.90 0.90
N VAL A 46 -6.11 -5.89 0.01
CA VAL A 46 -7.13 -6.40 -0.92
C VAL A 46 -8.28 -7.07 -0.15
N LEU A 47 -7.98 -7.88 0.87
CA LEU A 47 -8.99 -8.46 1.73
C LEU A 47 -9.77 -7.38 2.49
N ASN A 48 -9.08 -6.38 3.01
CA ASN A 48 -9.71 -5.25 3.69
C ASN A 48 -10.68 -4.49 2.76
N LEU A 49 -10.21 -4.16 1.55
CA LEU A 49 -11.02 -3.50 0.54
C LEU A 49 -12.26 -4.33 0.16
N THR A 50 -12.09 -5.65 -0.04
CA THR A 50 -13.19 -6.58 -0.36
C THR A 50 -14.26 -6.61 0.74
N VAL A 51 -13.84 -6.63 2.01
CA VAL A 51 -14.77 -6.63 3.14
C VAL A 51 -15.49 -5.28 3.25
N LEU A 52 -14.77 -4.16 3.12
CA LEU A 52 -15.31 -2.80 3.30
C LEU A 52 -16.23 -2.34 2.16
N LEU A 53 -16.01 -2.81 0.92
CA LEU A 53 -16.85 -2.44 -0.23
C LEU A 53 -18.20 -3.18 -0.26
N ARG A 54 -18.41 -4.17 0.61
CA ARG A 54 -19.65 -4.95 0.65
C ARG A 54 -20.84 -4.07 1.08
N ARG A 55 -21.96 -4.16 0.34
CA ARG A 55 -23.14 -3.29 0.48
C ARG A 55 -23.67 -3.16 1.93
N ASN A 56 -23.57 -4.23 2.71
CA ASN A 56 -24.08 -4.28 4.10
C ASN A 56 -23.17 -3.61 5.15
N VAL A 57 -21.99 -3.12 4.78
CA VAL A 57 -21.07 -2.43 5.71
C VAL A 57 -20.71 -1.01 5.25
N LYS A 58 -21.38 -0.48 4.23
CA LYS A 58 -21.11 0.87 3.74
C LYS A 58 -21.51 1.90 4.79
N THR A 59 -20.50 2.48 5.44
CA THR A 59 -20.63 3.66 6.30
C THR A 59 -19.64 4.72 5.82
N ARG A 60 -19.85 5.99 6.16
CA ARG A 60 -18.96 7.09 5.72
C ARG A 60 -17.50 6.80 6.05
N SER A 61 -17.20 6.44 7.29
CA SER A 61 -15.83 6.14 7.69
C SER A 61 -15.30 4.83 7.13
N ASN A 62 -16.13 3.82 6.85
CA ASN A 62 -15.68 2.61 6.14
C ASN A 62 -15.27 2.90 4.69
N SER A 63 -15.85 3.93 4.07
CA SER A 63 -15.49 4.34 2.72
C SER A 63 -14.14 5.07 2.68
N PHE A 64 -13.84 5.90 3.69
CA PHE A 64 -12.50 6.46 3.85
C PHE A 64 -11.45 5.38 4.19
N LEU A 65 -11.80 4.38 5.01
CA LEU A 65 -10.92 3.23 5.27
C LEU A 65 -10.69 2.36 4.01
N ALA A 66 -11.68 2.28 3.11
CA ALA A 66 -11.52 1.64 1.81
C ALA A 66 -10.59 2.45 0.89
N ALA A 67 -10.74 3.79 0.86
CA ALA A 67 -9.84 4.67 0.13
C ALA A 67 -8.39 4.57 0.65
N LEU A 68 -8.21 4.48 1.97
CA LEU A 68 -6.92 4.22 2.61
C LEU A 68 -6.31 2.88 2.15
N ALA A 69 -7.09 1.78 2.21
CA ALA A 69 -6.63 0.47 1.76
C ALA A 69 -6.24 0.47 0.27
N PHE A 70 -7.00 1.19 -0.57
CA PHE A 70 -6.68 1.35 -1.98
C PHE A 70 -5.37 2.13 -2.19
N ALA A 71 -5.17 3.25 -1.48
CA ALA A 71 -3.94 4.03 -1.53
C ALA A 71 -2.72 3.21 -1.08
N ASP A 72 -2.85 2.38 -0.05
CA ASP A 72 -1.78 1.50 0.42
C ASP A 72 -1.44 0.40 -0.59
N ILE A 73 -2.43 -0.17 -1.31
CA ILE A 73 -2.18 -1.12 -2.42
C ILE A 73 -1.40 -0.42 -3.54
N VAL A 74 -1.85 0.76 -3.96
CA VAL A 74 -1.19 1.54 -5.01
C VAL A 74 0.26 1.85 -4.63
N PHE A 75 0.51 2.26 -3.38
CA PHE A 75 1.85 2.47 -2.85
C PHE A 75 2.72 1.20 -2.95
N LEU A 76 2.22 0.05 -2.51
CA LEU A 76 2.99 -1.20 -2.53
C LEU A 76 3.29 -1.67 -3.97
N ILE A 77 2.36 -1.49 -4.91
CA ILE A 77 2.55 -1.80 -6.33
C ILE A 77 3.62 -0.89 -6.95
N ILE A 78 3.59 0.42 -6.67
CA ILE A 78 4.57 1.37 -7.20
C ILE A 78 5.95 1.18 -6.55
N LEU A 79 6.02 0.63 -5.34
CA LEU A 79 7.26 0.22 -4.68
C LEU A 79 7.90 -1.03 -5.30
N LEU A 80 7.13 -1.90 -5.96
CA LEU A 80 7.59 -3.19 -6.48
C LEU A 80 8.84 -3.09 -7.39
N PRO A 81 8.94 -2.16 -8.36
CA PRO A 81 10.15 -2.03 -9.20
C PRO A 81 11.43 -1.78 -8.39
N ASN A 82 11.35 -1.03 -7.27
CA ASN A 82 12.51 -0.81 -6.40
C ASN A 82 12.95 -2.13 -5.71
N ILE A 83 12.00 -2.97 -5.31
CA ILE A 83 12.27 -4.29 -4.72
C ILE A 83 12.95 -5.19 -5.77
N LEU A 84 12.35 -5.27 -6.96
CA LEU A 84 12.84 -6.10 -8.06
C LEU A 84 14.24 -5.70 -8.54
N ALA A 85 14.57 -4.40 -8.54
CA ALA A 85 15.88 -3.90 -8.93
C ALA A 85 17.04 -4.44 -8.08
N ASN A 86 16.78 -4.92 -6.86
CA ASN A 86 17.79 -5.50 -5.97
C ASN A 86 18.04 -7.00 -6.19
N TYR A 87 17.23 -7.67 -7.03
CA TYR A 87 17.47 -9.05 -7.40
C TYR A 87 18.47 -9.13 -8.55
N PRO A 88 19.50 -10.00 -8.49
CA PRO A 88 20.56 -10.04 -9.49
C PRO A 88 20.03 -10.36 -10.90
N PHE A 89 18.99 -11.18 -11.00
CA PHE A 89 18.35 -11.55 -12.27
C PHE A 89 17.74 -10.34 -13.00
N LEU A 90 16.95 -9.51 -12.30
CA LEU A 90 16.32 -8.33 -12.89
C LEU A 90 17.25 -7.12 -12.91
N GLY A 91 18.07 -6.96 -11.89
CA GLY A 91 19.00 -5.83 -11.76
C GLY A 91 20.15 -5.85 -12.79
N SER A 92 20.48 -7.02 -13.34
CA SER A 92 21.47 -7.15 -14.41
C SER A 92 20.86 -7.08 -15.81
N ASN A 93 19.52 -7.18 -15.92
CA ASN A 93 18.85 -7.10 -17.21
C ASN A 93 18.84 -5.65 -17.72
N TYR A 94 19.43 -5.45 -18.91
CA TYR A 94 19.58 -4.14 -19.53
C TYR A 94 18.24 -3.41 -19.72
N VAL A 95 17.22 -4.10 -20.23
CA VAL A 95 15.90 -3.50 -20.55
C VAL A 95 15.21 -3.04 -19.28
N PHE A 96 15.16 -3.90 -18.26
CA PHE A 96 14.58 -3.55 -16.96
C PHE A 96 15.31 -2.36 -16.34
N ARG A 97 16.65 -2.38 -16.34
CA ARG A 97 17.49 -1.34 -15.75
C ARG A 97 17.32 0.01 -16.46
N TYR A 98 17.19 0.00 -17.79
CA TYR A 98 16.91 1.19 -18.60
C TYR A 98 15.57 1.82 -18.22
N LEU A 99 14.48 1.02 -18.24
CA LEU A 99 13.15 1.49 -17.86
C LEU A 99 13.12 1.99 -16.42
N TYR A 100 13.71 1.22 -15.50
CA TYR A 100 13.77 1.56 -14.09
C TYR A 100 14.49 2.89 -13.85
N PHE A 101 15.67 3.11 -14.45
CA PHE A 101 16.41 4.36 -14.23
C PHE A 101 15.71 5.60 -14.78
N HIS A 102 14.95 5.47 -15.87
CA HIS A 102 14.16 6.57 -16.40
C HIS A 102 12.94 6.86 -15.54
N SER A 103 12.27 5.82 -15.01
CA SER A 103 11.05 5.96 -14.23
C SER A 103 11.27 6.13 -12.73
N LYS A 104 12.45 5.84 -12.17
CA LYS A 104 12.72 5.77 -10.72
C LYS A 104 12.26 7.00 -9.94
N VAL A 105 12.58 8.20 -10.43
CA VAL A 105 12.20 9.47 -9.77
C VAL A 105 10.68 9.64 -9.78
N HIS A 106 10.03 9.28 -10.88
CA HIS A 106 8.59 9.36 -11.02
C HIS A 106 7.87 8.32 -10.15
N LEU A 107 8.39 7.09 -10.07
CA LEU A 107 7.88 6.05 -9.16
C LEU A 107 7.99 6.49 -7.69
N LEU A 108 9.14 7.07 -7.31
CA LEU A 108 9.33 7.62 -5.96
C LEU A 108 8.33 8.75 -5.66
N SER A 109 8.13 9.67 -6.61
CA SER A 109 7.17 10.75 -6.45
C SER A 109 5.73 10.24 -6.32
N LEU A 110 5.35 9.24 -7.12
CA LEU A 110 4.02 8.62 -7.02
C LEU A 110 3.84 7.85 -5.70
N ASN A 111 4.88 7.20 -5.18
CA ASN A 111 4.85 6.60 -3.84
C ASN A 111 4.63 7.65 -2.74
N ASN A 112 5.36 8.76 -2.79
CA ASN A 112 5.18 9.84 -1.83
C ASN A 112 3.77 10.44 -1.90
N TRP A 113 3.24 10.62 -3.11
CA TRP A 113 1.87 11.06 -3.33
C TRP A 113 0.83 10.09 -2.76
N ALA A 114 0.93 8.79 -3.09
CA ALA A 114 0.03 7.77 -2.55
C ALA A 114 0.09 7.71 -1.01
N SER A 115 1.28 7.87 -0.43
CA SER A 115 1.42 7.97 1.03
C SER A 115 0.75 9.24 1.58
N GLY A 116 0.90 10.38 0.91
CA GLY A 116 0.23 11.63 1.26
C GLY A 116 -1.30 11.51 1.25
N VAL A 117 -1.87 10.88 0.22
CA VAL A 117 -3.31 10.59 0.15
C VAL A 117 -3.74 9.76 1.37
N ALA A 118 -3.00 8.71 1.70
CA ALA A 118 -3.28 7.87 2.87
C ALA A 118 -3.28 8.67 4.18
N ILE A 119 -2.29 9.55 4.41
CA ILE A 119 -2.22 10.40 5.60
C ILE A 119 -3.48 11.27 5.73
N TRP A 120 -3.86 11.96 4.66
CA TRP A 120 -5.02 12.85 4.66
C TRP A 120 -6.35 12.08 4.77
N CYS A 121 -6.44 10.87 4.23
CA CYS A 121 -7.58 9.98 4.47
C CYS A 121 -7.67 9.58 5.95
N VAL A 122 -6.56 9.28 6.63
CA VAL A 122 -6.56 8.95 8.07
C VAL A 122 -7.03 10.16 8.91
N ILE A 123 -6.59 11.37 8.56
CA ILE A 123 -7.07 12.61 9.18
C ILE A 123 -8.58 12.77 8.98
N ALA A 124 -9.07 12.59 7.76
CA ALA A 124 -10.50 12.69 7.45
C ALA A 124 -11.34 11.66 8.22
N VAL A 125 -10.88 10.40 8.34
CA VAL A 125 -11.53 9.37 9.17
C VAL A 125 -11.59 9.80 10.63
N SER A 126 -10.48 10.33 11.15
CA SER A 126 -10.37 10.75 12.55
C SER A 126 -11.29 11.92 12.86
N ALA A 127 -11.36 12.89 11.95
CA ALA A 127 -12.26 14.03 12.04
C ALA A 127 -13.73 13.58 11.95
N ASP A 128 -14.11 12.72 11.01
CA ASP A 128 -15.47 12.16 10.91
C ASP A 128 -15.88 11.46 12.22
N ARG A 129 -14.98 10.67 12.83
CA ARG A 129 -15.26 10.00 14.11
C ARG A 129 -15.38 10.94 15.29
N LEU A 130 -14.63 12.05 15.30
CA LEU A 130 -14.71 13.05 16.36
C LEU A 130 -15.94 13.96 16.19
N LEU A 131 -16.34 14.31 14.97
CA LEU A 131 -17.52 15.15 14.72
C LEU A 131 -18.83 14.42 15.03
N VAL A 132 -18.85 13.09 14.89
CA VAL A 132 -19.97 12.24 15.32
C VAL A 132 -20.06 12.14 16.86
N TYR A 133 -19.06 12.62 17.62
CA TYR A 133 -18.95 12.38 19.06
C TYR A 133 -19.82 13.27 19.98
N PRO A 134 -20.12 14.56 19.69
CA PRO A 134 -21.00 15.35 20.56
C PRO A 134 -22.29 15.87 19.92
N LEU A 135 -22.43 15.83 18.59
CA LEU A 135 -23.59 16.40 17.91
C LEU A 135 -24.38 15.29 17.22
N TYR A 136 -25.64 15.15 17.63
CA TYR A 136 -26.70 14.40 16.95
C TYR A 136 -27.03 15.01 15.57
N ILE A 137 -26.06 15.60 14.89
CA ILE A 137 -26.21 16.05 13.51
C ILE A 137 -25.76 14.87 12.65
N ARG A 138 -26.64 13.88 12.59
CA ARG A 138 -26.61 12.85 11.56
C ARG A 138 -27.08 13.50 10.26
N ASN A 139 -26.36 14.52 9.80
CA ASN A 139 -26.59 15.07 8.47
C ASN A 139 -26.17 13.97 7.52
N GLU A 140 -27.15 13.35 6.87
CA GLU A 140 -26.89 12.40 5.80
C GLU A 140 -26.12 13.16 4.74
N TRP A 141 -24.84 12.82 4.57
CA TRP A 141 -24.07 13.39 3.48
C TRP A 141 -24.63 12.84 2.20
N ASP A 142 -24.95 13.73 1.27
CA ASP A 142 -25.32 13.29 -0.06
C ASP A 142 -24.21 12.43 -0.66
N TRP A 143 -24.62 11.51 -1.52
CA TRP A 143 -23.76 10.47 -2.10
C TRP A 143 -22.55 11.03 -2.86
N TYR A 144 -22.59 12.28 -3.31
CA TYR A 144 -21.52 12.97 -4.05
C TYR A 144 -20.48 13.66 -3.15
N VAL A 145 -20.82 13.98 -1.90
CA VAL A 145 -19.93 14.75 -0.99
C VAL A 145 -18.67 13.96 -0.65
N LEU A 146 -18.83 12.68 -0.32
CA LEU A 146 -17.71 11.82 0.06
C LEU A 146 -16.73 11.57 -1.11
N PRO A 147 -17.17 11.15 -2.31
CA PRO A 147 -16.29 11.09 -3.49
C PRO A 147 -15.64 12.45 -3.80
N GLY A 148 -16.37 13.55 -3.62
CA GLY A 148 -15.82 14.90 -3.79
C GLY A 148 -14.67 15.21 -2.83
N ILE A 149 -14.80 14.87 -1.54
CA ILE A 149 -13.73 15.06 -0.54
C ILE A 149 -12.53 14.17 -0.85
N VAL A 150 -12.75 12.89 -1.17
CA VAL A 150 -11.65 11.98 -1.52
C VAL A 150 -10.96 12.46 -2.81
N GLY A 151 -11.72 12.86 -3.82
CA GLY A 151 -11.19 13.46 -5.05
C GLY A 151 -10.39 14.74 -4.78
N GLY A 152 -10.90 15.61 -3.92
CA GLY A 152 -10.21 16.82 -3.47
C GLY A 152 -8.88 16.50 -2.77
N ILE A 153 -8.86 15.53 -1.86
CA ILE A 153 -7.62 15.06 -1.21
C ILE A 153 -6.63 14.57 -2.27
N VAL A 154 -7.06 13.71 -3.20
CA VAL A 154 -6.21 13.15 -4.25
C VAL A 154 -5.60 14.25 -5.14
N VAL A 155 -6.40 15.24 -5.55
CA VAL A 155 -5.96 16.35 -6.41
C VAL A 155 -5.04 17.32 -5.66
N LEU A 156 -5.42 17.75 -4.46
CA LEU A 156 -4.63 18.71 -3.68
C LEU A 156 -3.28 18.12 -3.28
N THR A 157 -3.24 16.88 -2.80
CA THR A 157 -1.98 16.20 -2.49
C THR A 157 -1.10 16.02 -3.72
N ARG A 158 -1.71 15.84 -4.91
CA ARG A 158 -0.96 15.78 -6.17
C ARG A 158 -0.35 17.12 -6.53
N LEU A 159 -1.10 18.21 -6.40
CA LEU A 159 -0.63 19.56 -6.66
C LEU A 159 0.62 19.91 -5.82
N PHE A 160 0.57 19.62 -4.52
CA PHE A 160 1.70 19.89 -3.62
C PHE A 160 2.90 18.95 -3.82
N SER A 161 2.71 17.75 -4.39
CA SER A 161 3.79 16.78 -4.63
C SER A 161 4.32 16.79 -6.07
N LEU A 162 3.69 17.54 -6.98
CA LEU A 162 4.02 17.55 -8.41
C LEU A 162 5.49 17.91 -8.68
N TYR A 163 6.03 18.86 -7.90
CA TYR A 163 7.41 19.32 -8.05
C TYR A 163 8.43 18.17 -7.91
N GLN A 164 8.11 17.09 -7.19
CA GLN A 164 9.02 15.95 -6.99
C GLN A 164 9.34 15.21 -8.28
N HIS A 165 8.47 15.28 -9.30
CA HIS A 165 8.78 14.74 -10.64
C HIS A 165 9.93 15.49 -11.31
N PHE A 166 10.16 16.74 -10.90
CA PHE A 166 11.16 17.64 -11.47
C PHE A 166 12.27 18.00 -10.48
N GLU A 167 12.23 17.51 -9.24
CA GLU A 167 13.24 17.82 -8.22
C GLU A 167 14.62 17.26 -8.59
N TYR A 168 14.65 16.11 -9.26
CA TYR A 168 15.88 15.41 -9.63
C TYR A 168 16.01 15.24 -11.14
N SER A 169 17.20 15.49 -11.65
CA SER A 169 17.58 15.25 -13.04
C SER A 169 18.58 14.10 -13.09
N CYS A 170 18.15 12.96 -13.64
CA CYS A 170 18.96 11.76 -13.76
C CYS A 170 19.60 11.66 -15.14
N LYS A 171 20.91 11.49 -15.18
CA LYS A 171 21.68 11.23 -16.40
C LYS A 171 22.04 9.75 -16.44
N VAL A 172 21.54 9.07 -17.46
CA VAL A 172 21.85 7.67 -17.74
C VAL A 172 23.03 7.62 -18.70
N ARG A 173 24.02 6.77 -18.39
CA ARG A 173 25.19 6.51 -19.23
C ARG A 173 25.38 5.01 -19.43
N THR A 174 25.83 4.66 -20.63
CA THR A 174 26.17 3.31 -21.04
C THR A 174 27.68 3.09 -20.97
N PHE A 175 28.07 1.92 -20.48
CA PHE A 175 29.45 1.44 -20.33
C PHE A 175 29.59 0.06 -20.97
N CYS A 176 30.82 -0.43 -21.14
CA CYS A 176 31.13 -1.77 -21.65
C CYS A 176 30.43 -2.12 -22.97
N PHE A 177 30.78 -1.42 -24.05
CA PHE A 177 30.22 -1.55 -25.40
C PHE A 177 28.68 -1.52 -25.44
N GLY A 178 28.05 -0.81 -24.48
CA GLY A 178 26.59 -0.68 -24.39
C GLY A 178 25.90 -1.74 -23.53
N SER A 179 26.63 -2.69 -22.95
CA SER A 179 26.04 -3.76 -22.11
C SER A 179 25.70 -3.31 -20.68
N GLN A 180 26.40 -2.30 -20.15
CA GLN A 180 26.25 -1.86 -18.76
C GLN A 180 25.61 -0.47 -18.69
N LEU A 181 24.69 -0.28 -17.74
CA LEU A 181 23.95 0.98 -17.58
C LEU A 181 24.11 1.52 -16.15
N ILE A 182 24.44 2.80 -16.03
CA ILE A 182 24.46 3.53 -14.75
C ILE A 182 23.64 4.81 -14.88
N SER A 183 22.92 5.15 -13.80
CA SER A 183 22.21 6.41 -13.68
C SER A 183 22.72 7.19 -12.48
N MET A 184 23.02 8.48 -12.70
CA MET A 184 23.39 9.44 -11.66
C MET A 184 22.36 10.56 -11.61
N CYS A 185 21.78 10.80 -10.45
CA CYS A 185 20.75 11.82 -10.25
C CYS A 185 21.30 12.99 -9.45
N PHE A 186 21.12 14.20 -9.98
CA PHE A 186 21.49 15.44 -9.31
C PHE A 186 20.22 16.24 -8.97
N PRO A 187 20.14 16.84 -7.77
CA PRO A 187 19.01 17.70 -7.44
C PRO A 187 19.08 18.97 -8.29
N VAL A 188 17.96 19.39 -8.87
CA VAL A 188 17.89 20.56 -9.76
C VAL A 188 18.28 21.85 -9.04
N THR A 189 18.14 21.91 -7.72
CA THR A 189 18.52 23.06 -6.91
C THR A 189 20.04 23.19 -6.68
N SER A 190 20.85 22.16 -6.97
CA SER A 190 22.30 22.19 -6.74
C SER A 190 23.00 23.32 -7.48
N GLU A 191 24.13 23.80 -6.97
CA GLU A 191 24.90 24.84 -7.65
C GLU A 191 25.63 24.32 -8.89
N ARG A 192 26.05 23.06 -8.85
CA ARG A 192 26.82 22.39 -9.90
C ARG A 192 26.23 21.02 -10.25
N PHE A 193 26.41 20.62 -11.49
CA PHE A 193 26.06 19.32 -12.05
C PHE A 193 27.35 18.57 -12.38
N GLY A 194 27.91 17.91 -11.37
CA GLY A 194 29.29 17.41 -11.43
C GLY A 194 30.27 18.57 -11.61
N ASN A 195 31.10 18.52 -12.65
CA ASN A 195 32.09 19.57 -12.95
C ASN A 195 31.52 20.73 -13.77
N LYS A 196 30.23 20.71 -14.13
CA LYS A 196 29.59 21.74 -14.94
C LYS A 196 28.69 22.66 -14.09
N PRO A 197 28.53 23.94 -14.47
CA PRO A 197 27.53 24.81 -13.86
C PRO A 197 26.12 24.24 -14.08
N ASN A 198 25.19 24.56 -13.18
CA ASN A 198 23.81 24.12 -13.28
C ASN A 198 23.14 24.65 -14.57
N PRO A 199 22.60 23.79 -15.46
CA PRO A 199 21.97 24.20 -16.71
C PRO A 199 20.55 24.77 -16.54
N TYR A 200 19.93 24.65 -15.36
CA TYR A 200 18.57 25.10 -15.09
C TYR A 200 18.51 26.58 -14.68
N SER A 201 17.44 27.26 -15.13
CA SER A 201 17.25 28.69 -14.84
C SER A 201 17.10 28.96 -13.34
N LYS A 202 17.58 30.12 -12.88
CA LYS A 202 17.45 30.55 -11.46
C LYS A 202 15.99 30.57 -10.99
N ARG A 203 15.05 30.94 -11.87
CA ARG A 203 13.60 30.95 -11.57
C ARG A 203 13.07 29.55 -11.26
N LEU A 204 13.41 28.56 -12.08
CA LEU A 204 12.99 27.18 -11.85
C LEU A 204 13.57 26.61 -10.55
N ARG A 205 14.84 26.93 -10.26
CA ARG A 205 15.49 26.54 -9.00
C ARG A 205 14.79 27.14 -7.78
N ALA A 206 14.46 28.43 -7.83
CA ALA A 206 13.71 29.11 -6.77
C ALA A 206 12.30 28.51 -6.59
N PHE A 207 11.60 28.22 -7.70
CA PHE A 207 10.28 27.57 -7.66
C PHE A 207 10.33 26.18 -7.02
N ILE A 208 11.32 25.34 -7.38
CA ILE A 208 11.49 24.01 -6.79
C ILE A 208 11.84 24.11 -5.30
N ALA A 209 12.72 25.06 -4.93
CA ALA A 209 13.07 25.28 -3.53
C ALA A 209 11.86 25.72 -2.70
N ALA A 210 11.05 26.66 -3.21
CA ALA A 210 9.81 27.09 -2.58
C ALA A 210 8.80 25.93 -2.47
N SER A 211 8.58 25.19 -3.55
CA SER A 211 7.66 24.04 -3.57
C SER A 211 8.07 22.95 -2.58
N LYS A 212 9.37 22.70 -2.44
CA LYS A 212 9.92 21.77 -1.45
C LYS A 212 9.61 22.21 -0.02
N MET A 213 9.75 23.51 0.27
CA MET A 213 9.38 24.06 1.57
C MET A 213 7.87 23.94 1.82
N THR A 214 7.04 24.32 0.85
CA THR A 214 5.57 24.21 0.94
C THR A 214 5.13 22.78 1.19
N HIS A 215 5.69 21.80 0.46
CA HIS A 215 5.41 20.39 0.67
C HIS A 215 5.81 19.93 2.07
N ALA A 216 6.98 20.33 2.58
CA ALA A 216 7.37 19.99 3.94
C ALA A 216 6.35 20.49 4.98
N VAL A 217 5.85 21.72 4.84
CA VAL A 217 4.85 22.26 5.77
C VAL A 217 3.50 21.54 5.62
N VAL A 218 2.97 21.47 4.39
CA VAL A 218 1.59 21.02 4.12
C VAL A 218 1.44 19.50 4.18
N MET A 219 2.44 18.75 3.73
CA MET A 219 2.36 17.29 3.60
C MET A 219 3.06 16.55 4.74
N ILE A 220 3.83 17.25 5.58
CA ILE A 220 4.58 16.63 6.68
C ILE A 220 4.21 17.28 8.03
N ILE A 221 4.47 18.58 8.23
CA ILE A 221 4.24 19.24 9.54
C ILE A 221 2.76 19.24 9.93
N ILE A 222 1.92 19.84 9.08
CA ILE A 222 0.49 20.00 9.37
C ILE A 222 -0.15 18.63 9.64
N PRO A 223 0.04 17.60 8.79
CA PRO A 223 -0.60 16.32 9.03
C PRO A 223 -0.16 15.63 10.31
N ILE A 224 1.11 15.73 10.72
CA ILE A 224 1.58 15.13 11.98
C ILE A 224 0.95 15.81 13.18
N ILE A 225 0.96 17.15 13.21
CA ILE A 225 0.35 17.91 14.29
C ILE A 225 -1.14 17.57 14.38
N THR A 226 -1.84 17.60 13.23
CA THR A 226 -3.25 17.23 13.15
C THR A 226 -3.50 15.79 13.60
N LEU A 227 -2.69 14.82 13.19
CA LEU A 227 -2.82 13.42 13.63
C LEU A 227 -2.59 13.27 15.14
N ILE A 228 -1.58 13.93 15.71
CA ILE A 228 -1.31 13.88 17.16
C ILE A 228 -2.51 14.46 17.93
N ILE A 229 -3.01 15.63 17.51
CA ILE A 229 -4.16 16.27 18.14
C ILE A 229 -5.40 15.37 18.03
N LEU A 230 -5.75 14.93 16.82
CA LEU A 230 -6.92 14.10 16.58
C LEU A 230 -6.83 12.75 17.31
N ASN A 231 -5.67 12.09 17.31
CA ASN A 231 -5.48 10.83 18.01
C ASN A 231 -5.62 11.01 19.53
N THR A 232 -5.07 12.10 20.08
CA THR A 232 -5.21 12.44 21.50
C THR A 232 -6.67 12.71 21.86
N LEU A 233 -7.37 13.53 21.07
CA LEU A 233 -8.79 13.82 21.28
C LEU A 233 -9.65 12.56 21.19
N LEU A 234 -9.37 11.68 20.22
CA LEU A 234 -10.09 10.41 20.03
C LEU A 234 -9.86 9.46 21.22
N LEU A 235 -8.64 9.36 21.74
CA LEU A 235 -8.32 8.55 22.91
C LEU A 235 -8.97 9.11 24.19
N LEU A 236 -8.98 10.44 24.37
CA LEU A 236 -9.67 11.09 25.48
C LEU A 236 -11.19 10.86 25.41
N ALA A 237 -11.78 11.00 24.24
CA ALA A 237 -13.18 10.70 23.95
C ALA A 237 -13.53 9.23 24.28
N LEU A 238 -12.67 8.29 23.91
CA LEU A 238 -12.83 6.87 24.23
C LEU A 238 -12.74 6.60 25.74
N ARG A 239 -11.77 7.22 26.43
CA ARG A 239 -11.63 7.09 27.89
C ARG A 239 -12.86 7.62 28.63
N ARG A 240 -13.38 8.79 28.24
CA ARG A 240 -14.61 9.37 28.81
C ARG A 240 -15.81 8.46 28.61
N ARG A 241 -15.98 7.85 27.42
CA ARG A 241 -17.04 6.86 27.15
C ARG A 241 -16.91 5.61 28.02
N LYS A 242 -15.71 5.05 28.16
CA LYS A 242 -15.49 3.87 29.03
C LYS A 242 -15.89 4.16 30.48
N GLN A 243 -15.53 5.33 30.99
CA GLN A 243 -15.87 5.74 32.34
C GLN A 243 -17.37 6.00 32.52
N SER A 244 -18.04 6.64 31.55
CA SER A 244 -19.49 6.84 31.55
C SER A 244 -20.26 5.53 31.51
N ILE A 245 -19.83 4.56 30.69
CA ILE A 245 -20.43 3.22 30.62
C ILE A 245 -20.25 2.50 31.96
N LEU A 246 -19.04 2.51 32.54
CA LEU A 246 -18.76 1.87 33.83
C LEU A 246 -19.62 2.45 34.96
N ASN A 247 -19.77 3.77 35.01
CA ASN A 247 -20.60 4.46 35.99
C ASN A 247 -22.10 4.14 35.80
N THR A 248 -22.55 3.97 34.54
CA THR A 248 -23.94 3.60 34.24
C THR A 248 -24.23 2.15 34.60
N ASP A 249 -23.28 1.23 34.36
CA ASP A 249 -23.39 -0.19 34.72
C ASP A 249 -23.42 -0.39 36.25
N LEU A 250 -22.78 0.50 37.04
CA LEU A 250 -22.81 0.51 38.50
C LEU A 250 -24.14 1.03 39.09
N GLN A 251 -24.95 1.79 38.35
CA GLN A 251 -26.12 2.51 38.87
C GLN A 251 -27.50 2.02 38.39
N ARG A 252 -27.61 1.02 37.49
CA ARG A 252 -28.91 0.66 36.87
C ARG A 252 -29.39 -0.79 37.04
N THR A 253 -30.66 -0.93 37.41
CA THR A 253 -31.46 -2.16 37.47
C THR A 253 -31.81 -2.70 36.08
N LYS A 254 -31.91 -4.04 35.98
CA LYS A 254 -31.92 -4.88 34.76
C LYS A 254 -32.99 -4.60 33.67
N SER A 255 -33.99 -3.77 33.89
CA SER A 255 -35.25 -3.86 33.11
C SER A 255 -35.38 -2.94 31.90
N VAL A 256 -34.50 -1.96 31.67
CA VAL A 256 -34.66 -1.02 30.53
C VAL A 256 -33.41 -0.97 29.64
N ARG A 257 -33.45 -1.85 28.62
CA ARG A 257 -33.04 -1.62 27.21
C ARG A 257 -31.65 -2.10 26.74
N ASP A 258 -31.53 -3.42 26.55
CA ASP A 258 -30.42 -4.11 25.86
C ASP A 258 -30.04 -3.50 24.49
N ASN A 259 -31.00 -2.98 23.72
CA ASN A 259 -30.73 -2.49 22.36
C ASN A 259 -29.90 -1.18 22.32
N GLN A 260 -30.13 -0.25 23.25
CA GLN A 260 -29.42 1.04 23.27
C GLN A 260 -27.98 0.85 23.79
N THR A 261 -27.81 0.01 24.81
CA THR A 261 -26.51 -0.41 25.34
C THR A 261 -25.71 -1.22 24.31
N HIS A 262 -26.35 -2.09 23.52
CA HIS A 262 -25.70 -2.81 22.43
C HIS A 262 -25.23 -1.88 21.31
N TYR A 263 -26.04 -0.89 20.91
CA TYR A 263 -25.65 0.13 19.93
C TYR A 263 -24.41 0.93 20.38
N ILE A 264 -24.42 1.46 21.60
CA ILE A 264 -23.29 2.21 22.18
C ILE A 264 -22.02 1.34 22.22
N LYS A 265 -22.14 0.06 22.62
CA LYS A 265 -21.02 -0.90 22.63
C LYS A 265 -20.48 -1.18 21.22
N THR A 266 -21.34 -1.23 20.19
CA THR A 266 -20.89 -1.42 18.79
C THR A 266 -20.16 -0.19 18.26
N GLU A 267 -20.67 1.01 18.48
CA GLU A 267 -20.01 2.26 18.05
C GLU A 267 -18.67 2.44 18.76
N HIS A 268 -18.62 2.16 20.07
CA HIS A 268 -17.37 2.17 20.84
C HIS A 268 -16.30 1.24 20.23
N ARG A 269 -16.66 0.02 19.83
CA ARG A 269 -15.71 -0.92 19.19
C ARG A 269 -15.18 -0.41 17.85
N VAL A 270 -16.01 0.29 17.08
CA VAL A 270 -15.60 0.90 15.80
C VAL A 270 -14.66 2.08 16.04
N THR A 271 -14.97 2.96 16.99
CA THR A 271 -14.09 4.10 17.34
C THR A 271 -12.75 3.62 17.91
N VAL A 272 -12.73 2.56 18.72
CA VAL A 272 -11.48 1.92 19.19
C VAL A 272 -10.66 1.39 18.01
N THR A 273 -11.29 0.75 17.03
CA THR A 273 -10.59 0.27 15.82
C THR A 273 -9.94 1.43 15.06
N VAL A 274 -10.68 2.52 14.84
CA VAL A 274 -10.13 3.71 14.18
C VAL A 274 -8.98 4.30 15.00
N ALA A 275 -9.10 4.43 16.32
CA ALA A 275 -8.03 4.94 17.18
C ALA A 275 -6.76 4.08 17.11
N LEU A 276 -6.90 2.75 17.08
CA LEU A 276 -5.77 1.84 16.90
C LEU A 276 -5.10 2.01 15.54
N ILE A 277 -5.89 2.15 14.47
CA ILE A 277 -5.38 2.40 13.11
C ILE A 277 -4.63 3.73 13.07
N VAL A 278 -5.21 4.81 13.60
CA VAL A 278 -4.61 6.15 13.64
C VAL A 278 -3.32 6.14 14.48
N THR A 279 -3.33 5.48 15.63
CA THR A 279 -2.16 5.34 16.50
C THR A 279 -1.04 4.58 15.79
N ALA A 280 -1.34 3.42 15.21
CA ALA A 280 -0.35 2.63 14.49
C ALA A 280 0.19 3.36 13.26
N PHE A 281 -0.68 4.08 12.54
CA PHE A 281 -0.28 4.92 11.42
C PHE A 281 0.68 6.03 11.86
N THR A 282 0.37 6.70 12.98
CA THR A 282 1.21 7.76 13.55
C THR A 282 2.57 7.22 13.99
N ILE A 283 2.61 6.05 14.65
CA ILE A 283 3.85 5.40 15.07
C ILE A 283 4.71 4.99 13.87
N THR A 284 4.08 4.52 12.79
CA THR A 284 4.81 4.01 11.63
C THR A 284 5.25 5.10 10.65
N ASN A 285 4.48 6.19 10.51
CA ASN A 285 4.76 7.27 9.56
C ASN A 285 5.46 8.47 10.22
N GLY A 286 5.23 8.72 11.52
CA GLY A 286 5.76 9.85 12.26
C GLY A 286 7.30 9.94 12.28
N PRO A 287 8.04 8.84 12.57
CA PRO A 287 9.50 8.88 12.61
C PRO A 287 10.14 9.22 11.26
N SER A 288 9.55 8.76 10.14
CA SER A 288 10.06 9.07 8.80
C SER A 288 9.88 10.52 8.43
N ALA A 289 8.76 11.11 8.86
CA ALA A 289 8.56 12.53 8.68
C ALA A 289 9.58 13.36 9.48
N LEU A 290 9.85 12.99 10.74
CA LEU A 290 10.88 13.64 11.55
C LEU A 290 12.28 13.51 10.92
N MET A 291 12.61 12.33 10.41
CA MET A 291 13.88 12.06 9.74
C MET A 291 14.07 12.93 8.50
N GLN A 292 12.99 13.29 7.80
CA GLN A 292 13.06 14.18 6.64
C GLN A 292 13.46 15.61 7.01
N PHE A 293 13.14 16.07 8.22
CA PHE A 293 13.67 17.34 8.77
C PHE A 293 15.14 17.22 9.14
N ILE A 294 15.54 16.13 9.79
CA ILE A 294 16.94 15.90 10.15
C ILE A 294 17.81 15.86 8.89
N LYS A 295 17.32 15.23 7.82
CA LYS A 295 18.00 15.18 6.51
C LYS A 295 18.15 16.57 5.86
N TRP A 296 17.26 17.50 6.15
CA TRP A 296 17.42 18.88 5.70
C TRP A 296 18.67 19.51 6.30
N SER A 297 18.91 19.25 7.59
CA SER A 297 20.07 19.77 8.33
C SER A 297 21.36 19.01 8.02
N ASP A 298 21.32 17.68 7.96
CA ASP A 298 22.48 16.86 7.57
C ASP A 298 22.04 15.71 6.64
N PRO A 299 22.46 15.73 5.36
CA PRO A 299 22.06 14.73 4.37
C PRO A 299 22.67 13.34 4.59
N ARG A 300 23.62 13.18 5.53
CA ARG A 300 24.33 11.91 5.80
C ARG A 300 23.55 10.94 6.69
N TYR A 301 22.46 11.37 7.32
CA TYR A 301 21.69 10.48 8.20
C TYR A 301 21.00 9.35 7.44
N PRO A 302 21.14 8.08 7.89
CA PRO A 302 20.55 6.93 7.24
C PRO A 302 19.03 6.93 7.43
N THR A 303 18.29 6.95 6.32
CA THR A 303 16.80 6.95 6.31
C THR A 303 16.20 5.54 6.22
N LEU A 304 17.04 4.51 6.15
CA LEU A 304 16.63 3.13 5.86
C LEU A 304 15.62 2.59 6.88
N VAL A 305 15.89 2.78 8.18
CA VAL A 305 15.01 2.29 9.26
C VAL A 305 13.65 2.96 9.19
N CYS A 306 13.63 4.29 9.03
CA CYS A 306 12.39 5.05 8.94
C CYS A 306 11.57 4.71 7.68
N ASN A 307 12.23 4.56 6.52
CA ASN A 307 11.55 4.16 5.29
C ASN A 307 10.96 2.75 5.42
N THR A 308 11.70 1.82 6.06
CA THR A 308 11.21 0.47 6.36
C THR A 308 9.97 0.52 7.24
N LEU A 309 9.97 1.39 8.26
CA LEU A 309 8.86 1.56 9.18
C LEU A 309 7.60 2.10 8.47
N VAL A 310 7.73 3.05 7.54
CA VAL A 310 6.61 3.53 6.71
C VAL A 310 6.02 2.40 5.88
N ILE A 311 6.87 1.65 5.17
CA ILE A 311 6.46 0.55 4.29
C ILE A 311 5.76 -0.54 5.12
N LEU A 312 6.29 -0.85 6.30
CA LEU A 312 5.66 -1.76 7.26
C LEU A 312 4.29 -1.25 7.71
N GLY A 313 4.17 0.06 7.97
CA GLY A 313 2.89 0.70 8.32
C GLY A 313 1.80 0.49 7.26
N LYS A 314 2.16 0.48 5.97
CA LYS A 314 1.22 0.20 4.86
C LYS A 314 0.68 -1.23 4.88
N ALA A 315 1.42 -2.19 5.46
CA ALA A 315 0.98 -3.58 5.58
C ALA A 315 0.25 -3.90 6.90
N ILE A 316 0.59 -3.21 8.00
CA ILE A 316 0.03 -3.47 9.33
C ILE A 316 -1.47 -3.16 9.40
N ASN A 317 -1.99 -2.27 8.56
CA ASN A 317 -3.41 -1.88 8.56
C ASN A 317 -4.35 -3.10 8.53
N PHE A 318 -4.09 -4.08 7.67
CA PHE A 318 -4.86 -5.33 7.64
C PHE A 318 -4.82 -6.12 8.95
N ILE A 319 -3.65 -6.25 9.57
CA ILE A 319 -3.47 -6.97 10.83
C ILE A 319 -4.30 -6.29 11.91
N LEU A 320 -4.31 -4.95 11.95
CA LEU A 320 -5.12 -4.19 12.89
C LEU A 320 -6.62 -4.42 12.68
N PHE A 321 -7.10 -4.42 11.43
CA PHE A 321 -8.51 -4.76 11.14
C PHE A 321 -8.89 -6.17 11.60
N CYS A 322 -7.98 -7.13 11.39
CA CYS A 322 -8.15 -8.50 11.87
C CYS A 322 -8.21 -8.58 13.41
N LEU A 323 -7.32 -7.88 14.12
CA LEU A 323 -7.27 -7.94 15.58
C LEU A 323 -8.41 -7.17 16.25
N SER A 324 -8.70 -5.96 15.75
CA SER A 324 -9.60 -5.02 16.42
C SER A 324 -11.09 -5.33 16.19
N SER A 325 -11.47 -5.87 15.03
CA SER A 325 -12.88 -6.00 14.65
C SER A 325 -13.36 -7.44 14.58
N LYS A 326 -14.16 -7.85 15.57
CA LYS A 326 -14.84 -9.17 15.59
C LYS A 326 -15.79 -9.34 14.39
N HIS A 327 -16.39 -8.24 13.91
CA HIS A 327 -17.22 -8.26 12.71
C HIS A 327 -16.38 -8.51 11.45
N PHE A 328 -15.23 -7.83 11.33
CA PHE A 328 -14.28 -8.05 10.24
C PHE A 328 -13.80 -9.51 10.22
N ARG A 329 -13.36 -10.05 11.37
CA ARG A 329 -12.96 -11.47 11.49
C ARG A 329 -14.05 -12.44 11.05
N ARG A 330 -15.29 -12.26 11.52
CA ARG A 330 -16.41 -13.13 11.12
C ARG A 330 -16.66 -13.08 9.62
N ARG A 331 -16.59 -11.89 9.01
CA ARG A 331 -16.76 -11.73 7.55
C ARG A 331 -15.60 -12.31 6.77
N LEU A 332 -14.37 -12.11 7.21
CA LEU A 332 -13.17 -12.71 6.62
C LEU A 332 -13.28 -14.24 6.66
N MET A 333 -13.62 -14.82 7.81
CA MET A 333 -13.82 -16.27 7.94
C MET A 333 -14.95 -16.79 7.05
N GLN A 334 -16.02 -16.02 6.84
CA GLN A 334 -17.08 -16.38 5.89
C GLN A 334 -16.58 -16.36 4.44
N LEU A 335 -15.78 -15.36 4.05
CA LEU A 335 -15.20 -15.28 2.70
C LEU A 335 -14.22 -16.44 2.47
N VAL A 336 -13.27 -16.64 3.38
CA VAL A 336 -12.30 -17.74 3.31
C VAL A 336 -13.02 -19.09 3.29
N ARG A 337 -14.02 -19.31 4.15
CA ARG A 337 -14.78 -20.57 4.16
C ARG A 337 -15.55 -20.81 2.86
N ASN A 338 -16.14 -19.77 2.28
CA ASN A 338 -16.87 -19.89 1.01
C ASN A 338 -15.92 -20.15 -0.16
N ASP A 339 -14.76 -19.49 -0.21
CA ASP A 339 -13.78 -19.68 -1.29
C ASP A 339 -13.05 -21.02 -1.17
N VAL A 340 -12.69 -21.44 0.05
CA VAL A 340 -12.16 -22.79 0.32
C VAL A 340 -13.21 -23.84 -0.02
N SER A 341 -14.48 -23.65 0.36
CA SER A 341 -15.56 -24.58 0.00
C SER A 341 -15.78 -24.66 -1.51
N LYS A 342 -15.71 -23.53 -2.24
CA LYS A 342 -15.78 -23.53 -3.71
C LYS A 342 -14.59 -24.23 -4.35
N GLN A 343 -13.37 -24.01 -3.85
CA GLN A 343 -12.19 -24.72 -4.33
C GLN A 343 -12.27 -26.22 -4.02
N PHE A 344 -12.73 -26.60 -2.84
CA PHE A 344 -12.93 -27.99 -2.46
C PHE A 344 -13.99 -28.66 -3.33
N ASN A 345 -15.11 -27.99 -3.61
CA ASN A 345 -16.14 -28.47 -4.52
C ASN A 345 -15.65 -28.55 -5.98
N LYS A 346 -14.77 -27.65 -6.40
CA LYS A 346 -14.14 -27.71 -7.74
C LYS A 346 -13.17 -28.87 -7.84
N PHE A 347 -12.38 -29.13 -6.78
CA PHE A 347 -11.50 -30.29 -6.70
C PHE A 347 -12.28 -31.60 -6.61
N SER A 348 -13.36 -31.65 -5.83
CA SER A 348 -14.22 -32.84 -5.74
C SER A 348 -14.86 -33.13 -7.09
N ASN A 349 -15.39 -32.13 -7.80
CA ASN A 349 -15.97 -32.31 -9.13
C ASN A 349 -14.92 -32.74 -10.16
N LEU A 350 -13.69 -32.23 -10.06
CA LEU A 350 -12.59 -32.68 -10.92
C LEU A 350 -12.19 -34.13 -10.61
N SER A 351 -12.13 -34.52 -9.34
CA SER A 351 -11.86 -35.91 -8.96
C SER A 351 -12.98 -36.87 -9.36
N VAL A 352 -14.26 -36.47 -9.27
CA VAL A 352 -15.40 -37.25 -9.75
C VAL A 352 -15.32 -37.42 -11.27
N MET A 353 -15.01 -36.35 -12.02
CA MET A 353 -14.85 -36.41 -13.48
C MET A 353 -13.68 -37.32 -13.91
N ILE A 354 -12.58 -37.36 -13.15
CA ILE A 354 -11.45 -38.29 -13.38
C ILE A 354 -11.83 -39.75 -13.02
N THR A 355 -12.70 -39.93 -12.03
CA THR A 355 -13.17 -41.26 -11.64
C THR A 355 -14.15 -41.82 -12.69
N ASP A 356 -15.05 -40.98 -13.21
CA ASP A 356 -16.02 -41.33 -14.26
C ASP A 356 -15.36 -41.62 -15.62
N THR A 357 -14.27 -40.94 -15.95
CA THR A 357 -13.47 -41.26 -17.14
C THR A 357 -12.72 -42.59 -16.99
N ASN A 358 -12.28 -42.96 -15.78
CA ASN A 358 -11.65 -44.26 -15.52
C ASN A 358 -12.67 -45.42 -15.50
N THR A 359 -13.90 -45.23 -15.03
CA THR A 359 -14.98 -46.22 -15.14
C THR A 359 -15.49 -46.37 -16.57
N SER A 360 -15.62 -45.27 -17.33
CA SER A 360 -15.95 -45.31 -18.77
C SER A 360 -14.88 -46.04 -19.60
N ASN A 361 -13.59 -45.82 -19.30
CA ASN A 361 -12.49 -46.55 -19.94
C ASN A 361 -12.41 -48.04 -19.53
N ARG A 362 -12.89 -48.42 -18.34
CA ARG A 362 -13.04 -49.83 -17.94
C ARG A 362 -14.25 -50.50 -18.58
N LEU A 363 -15.39 -49.80 -18.70
CA LEU A 363 -16.60 -50.31 -19.35
C LEU A 363 -16.44 -50.46 -20.86
N SER A 364 -15.72 -49.55 -21.52
CA SER A 364 -15.39 -49.67 -22.96
C SER A 364 -14.39 -50.79 -23.28
N ARG A 365 -13.51 -51.17 -22.33
CA ARG A 365 -12.68 -52.37 -22.45
C ARG A 365 -13.46 -53.68 -22.24
N PHE A 366 -14.45 -53.70 -21.35
CA PHE A 366 -15.32 -54.88 -21.15
C PHE A 366 -16.38 -55.05 -22.26
N GLY A 367 -16.88 -53.96 -22.84
CA GLY A 367 -17.87 -54.00 -23.93
C GLY A 367 -17.32 -54.45 -25.29
N ARG A 368 -16.00 -54.35 -25.50
CA ARG A 368 -15.36 -54.73 -26.78
C ARG A 368 -15.00 -56.23 -26.86
N GLN A 369 -15.23 -57.01 -25.81
CA GLN A 369 -14.95 -58.45 -25.79
C GLN A 369 -16.17 -59.36 -26.01
N ARG A 370 -17.40 -58.81 -26.12
CA ARG A 370 -18.63 -59.61 -26.32
C ARG A 370 -19.22 -59.57 -27.73
N HIS A 371 -18.62 -58.86 -28.67
CA HIS A 371 -19.07 -58.79 -30.06
C HIS A 371 -18.10 -59.49 -31.02
N PHE A 372 -17.87 -60.78 -30.81
CA PHE A 372 -17.30 -61.67 -31.83
C PHE A 372 -17.67 -63.12 -31.50
N SER A 373 -18.90 -63.51 -31.84
CA SER A 373 -19.30 -64.89 -32.21
C SER A 373 -20.82 -64.96 -32.31
N SER A 374 -21.35 -64.86 -33.54
CA SER A 374 -22.49 -65.64 -34.04
C SER A 374 -23.17 -64.89 -35.19
N CYS A 375 -22.81 -65.25 -36.42
CA CYS A 375 -23.75 -65.46 -37.52
C CYS A 375 -22.93 -65.89 -38.73
N ASP A 376 -22.93 -67.19 -39.01
CA ASP A 376 -22.71 -67.68 -40.36
C ASP A 376 -23.44 -69.01 -40.56
N ILE A 377 -24.09 -69.10 -41.71
CA ILE A 377 -24.58 -70.29 -42.44
C ILE A 377 -26.03 -70.72 -42.17
N LEU A 378 -26.91 -70.31 -43.11
CA LEU A 378 -28.03 -71.13 -43.63
C LEU A 378 -28.47 -70.67 -45.03
N ARG A 379 -28.15 -71.48 -46.06
CA ARG A 379 -28.73 -71.68 -47.41
C ARG A 379 -27.59 -71.73 -48.44
N LYS A 380 -27.27 -72.85 -49.07
CA LYS A 380 -28.09 -73.72 -49.93
C LYS A 380 -27.31 -74.99 -50.24
#